data_AF-A0A855G1F5-F1
#
_entry.id   AF-A0A855G1F5-F1
#
_cell.length_a   1.000
_cell.length_b   1.000
_cell.length_c   1.000
_cell.angle_alpha   90.00
_cell.angle_beta   90.00
_cell.angle_gamma   90.00
#
_symmetry.space_group_name_H-M   'P 1'
#
loop_
_entity.id
_entity.type
_entity.pdbx_description
1 polymer ?
#
loop_
_entity_poly.entity_id
_entity_poly.type
_entity_poly.pdbx_seq_one_letter_code
_entity_poly.pdbx_strand_id
1 'polypeptide(L)'
;MQRRNQGFTLIDLMITITIIGILAAIAYPSYNSFVIKAREQNARADLVLNINKLERYYAKNKTFIFIPQNTDSTDPTDNSKQNTHTLEQKNSATYFTFSGTYKPSSYRLVATPTSANSGATRVVVYDSLHGMLLCDDIRQESCDPF
;
A
#
# COMPACT_ATOMS: atom_id res chain seq x y z
N MET A 1 6.17 -62.73 -14.41
CA MET A 1 4.98 -61.89 -14.67
C MET A 1 5.47 -60.53 -15.17
N GLN A 2 5.39 -60.25 -16.48
CA GLN A 2 5.74 -58.94 -17.02
C GLN A 2 4.60 -57.96 -16.71
N ARG A 3 4.90 -56.92 -15.91
CA ARG A 3 3.99 -55.80 -15.69
C ARG A 3 3.91 -55.01 -17.00
N ARG A 4 2.73 -54.90 -17.59
CA ARG A 4 2.49 -53.99 -18.72
C ARG A 4 2.62 -52.55 -18.20
N ASN A 5 3.62 -51.82 -18.68
CA ASN A 5 3.68 -50.37 -18.48
C ASN A 5 2.49 -49.75 -19.23
N GLN A 6 1.50 -49.28 -18.48
CA GLN A 6 0.43 -48.42 -18.99
C GLN A 6 1.02 -47.01 -19.15
N GLY A 7 1.39 -46.66 -20.38
CA GLY A 7 1.81 -45.30 -20.72
C GLY A 7 0.62 -44.37 -20.90
N PHE A 8 0.81 -43.09 -20.59
CA PHE A 8 -0.16 -42.03 -20.87
C PHE A 8 -0.42 -41.92 -22.37
N THR A 9 -1.67 -41.75 -22.78
CA THR A 9 -2.02 -41.51 -24.17
C THR A 9 -1.88 -40.02 -24.51
N LEU A 10 -1.58 -39.69 -25.77
CA LEU A 10 -1.51 -38.29 -26.22
C LEU A 10 -2.87 -37.59 -26.09
N ILE A 11 -3.96 -38.36 -26.19
CA ILE A 11 -5.31 -37.82 -26.04
C ILE A 11 -5.64 -37.47 -24.58
N ASP A 12 -5.18 -38.26 -23.60
CA ASP A 12 -5.29 -37.92 -22.19
C ASP A 12 -4.55 -36.61 -21.87
N LEU A 13 -3.40 -36.39 -22.50
CA LEU A 13 -2.66 -35.14 -22.35
C LEU A 13 -3.42 -33.94 -22.94
N MET A 14 -4.06 -34.09 -24.11
CA MET A 14 -4.85 -33.00 -24.70
C MET A 14 -6.05 -32.62 -23.84
N ILE A 15 -6.77 -33.60 -23.30
CA ILE A 15 -7.93 -33.33 -22.46
C ILE A 15 -7.50 -32.66 -21.16
N THR A 16 -6.43 -33.16 -20.51
CA THR A 16 -5.92 -32.58 -19.26
C THR A 16 -5.46 -31.13 -19.44
N ILE A 17 -4.69 -30.81 -20.49
CA ILE A 17 -4.26 -29.43 -20.78
C ILE A 17 -5.47 -28.54 -21.06
N THR A 18 -6.48 -29.05 -21.77
CA THR A 18 -7.72 -28.29 -22.06
C THR A 18 -8.46 -27.91 -20.79
N ILE A 19 -8.62 -28.86 -19.86
CA ILE A 19 -9.27 -28.61 -18.56
C ILE A 19 -8.46 -27.59 -17.74
N ILE A 20 -7.14 -27.75 -17.68
CA ILE A 20 -6.26 -26.80 -16.97
C ILE A 20 -6.36 -25.41 -17.59
N GLY A 21 -6.43 -25.29 -18.92
CA GLY A 21 -6.60 -24.02 -19.63
C GLY A 21 -7.88 -23.29 -19.24
N ILE A 22 -9.01 -23.99 -19.16
CA ILE A 22 -10.30 -23.41 -18.74
C ILE A 22 -10.22 -22.93 -17.27
N LEU A 23 -9.64 -23.75 -16.38
CA LEU A 23 -9.49 -23.38 -14.97
C LEU A 23 -8.57 -22.17 -14.80
N ALA A 24 -7.46 -22.12 -15.53
CA ALA A 24 -6.50 -21.01 -15.50
C ALA A 24 -7.14 -19.69 -15.96
N ALA A 25 -8.00 -19.72 -17.00
CA ALA A 25 -8.67 -18.53 -17.51
C ALA A 25 -9.57 -17.85 -16.46
N ILE A 26 -10.22 -18.62 -15.59
CA ILE A 26 -11.08 -18.09 -14.52
C ILE A 26 -10.24 -17.72 -13.29
N ALA A 27 -9.28 -18.56 -12.92
CA ALA A 27 -8.51 -18.40 -11.69
C ALA A 27 -7.54 -17.20 -11.74
N TYR A 28 -6.90 -16.96 -12.89
CA TYR A 28 -5.85 -15.95 -13.02
C TYR A 28 -6.29 -14.51 -12.71
N PRO A 29 -7.38 -13.96 -13.28
CA PRO A 29 -7.81 -12.61 -12.95
C PRO A 29 -8.23 -12.47 -11.48
N SER A 30 -8.91 -13.49 -10.93
CA SER A 30 -9.34 -13.51 -9.53
C SER A 30 -8.16 -13.46 -8.55
N TYR A 31 -7.12 -14.25 -8.83
CA TYR A 31 -5.91 -14.27 -8.00
C TYR A 31 -5.21 -12.91 -7.97
N ASN A 32 -5.09 -12.24 -9.12
CA ASN A 32 -4.48 -10.90 -9.19
C ASN A 32 -5.26 -9.88 -8.35
N SER A 33 -6.58 -9.86 -8.45
CA SER A 33 -7.42 -8.98 -7.63
C SER A 33 -7.27 -9.26 -6.13
N PHE A 34 -7.13 -10.52 -5.73
CA PHE A 34 -6.91 -10.90 -4.33
C PHE A 34 -5.55 -10.38 -3.82
N VAL A 35 -4.49 -10.55 -4.60
CA VAL A 35 -3.14 -10.07 -4.23
C VAL A 35 -3.12 -8.55 -4.11
N ILE A 36 -3.77 -7.83 -5.02
CA ILE A 36 -3.88 -6.36 -4.96
C ILE A 36 -4.58 -5.92 -3.67
N LYS A 37 -5.75 -6.50 -3.36
CA LYS A 37 -6.48 -6.21 -2.11
C LYS A 37 -5.65 -6.51 -0.87
N ALA A 38 -4.92 -7.62 -0.86
CA ALA A 38 -4.03 -7.97 0.25
C ALA A 38 -2.93 -6.92 0.45
N ARG A 39 -2.34 -6.40 -0.65
CA ARG A 39 -1.35 -5.33 -0.59
C ARG A 39 -1.94 -4.01 -0.08
N GLU A 40 -3.16 -3.66 -0.51
CA GLU A 40 -3.89 -2.49 0.02
C GLU A 40 -4.14 -2.61 1.53
N GLN A 41 -4.53 -3.80 2.02
CA GLN A 41 -4.68 -4.04 3.46
C GLN A 41 -3.36 -3.91 4.23
N ASN A 42 -2.25 -4.36 3.65
CA ASN A 42 -0.92 -4.18 4.25
C ASN A 42 -0.55 -2.70 4.33
N ALA A 43 -0.74 -1.93 3.25
CA ALA A 43 -0.48 -0.49 3.25
C ALA A 43 -1.32 0.24 4.30
N ARG A 44 -2.58 -0.16 4.47
CA ARG A 44 -3.46 0.31 5.55
C ARG A 44 -2.87 0.01 6.93
N ALA A 45 -2.42 -1.21 7.18
CA ALA A 45 -1.81 -1.58 8.45
C ALA A 45 -0.57 -0.73 8.74
N ASP A 46 0.27 -0.47 7.74
CA ASP A 46 1.45 0.38 7.87
C ASP A 46 1.07 1.84 8.16
N LEU A 47 0.01 2.37 7.53
CA LEU A 47 -0.52 3.69 7.86
C LEU A 47 -0.94 3.77 9.33
N VAL A 48 -1.64 2.75 9.86
CA VAL A 48 -2.03 2.68 11.26
C VAL A 48 -0.83 2.66 12.20
N LEU A 49 0.25 1.98 11.84
CA LEU A 49 1.50 2.02 12.63
C LEU A 49 2.10 3.43 12.67
N ASN A 50 2.08 4.14 11.54
CA ASN A 50 2.57 5.53 11.47
C ASN A 50 1.67 6.50 12.24
N ILE A 51 0.35 6.35 12.14
CA ILE A 51 -0.64 7.10 12.93
C ILE A 51 -0.33 6.98 14.43
N ASN A 52 -0.16 5.77 14.95
CA ASN A 52 0.13 5.56 16.37
C ASN A 52 1.42 6.28 16.83
N LYS A 53 2.41 6.44 15.95
CA LYS A 53 3.64 7.18 16.27
C LYS A 53 3.40 8.68 16.29
N LEU A 54 2.63 9.20 15.34
CA LEU A 54 2.25 10.61 15.29
C LEU A 54 1.42 10.99 16.51
N GLU A 55 0.46 10.15 16.92
CA GLU A 55 -0.34 10.39 18.13
C GLU A 55 0.53 10.41 19.38
N ARG A 56 1.49 9.47 19.51
CA ARG A 56 2.47 9.49 20.60
C ARG A 56 3.34 10.74 20.59
N TYR A 57 3.70 11.24 19.43
CA TYR A 57 4.47 12.47 19.28
C TYR A 57 3.64 13.69 19.71
N TYR A 58 2.39 13.77 19.27
CA TYR A 58 1.46 14.84 19.65
C TYR A 58 1.17 14.85 21.15
N ALA A 59 1.02 13.68 21.77
CA ALA A 59 0.84 13.59 23.22
C ALA A 59 1.98 14.25 24.00
N LYS A 60 3.22 14.19 23.48
CA LYS A 60 4.42 14.77 24.09
C LYS A 60 4.62 16.24 23.74
N ASN A 61 4.46 16.60 22.46
CA ASN A 61 4.87 17.91 21.93
C ASN A 61 3.68 18.85 21.65
N LYS A 62 2.44 18.36 21.75
CA LYS A 62 1.19 19.08 21.43
C LYS A 62 1.14 19.64 20.00
N THR A 63 1.98 19.14 19.11
CA THR A 63 2.00 19.49 17.68
C THR A 63 2.37 18.24 16.86
N PHE A 64 1.84 18.13 15.64
CA PHE A 64 2.31 17.13 14.67
C PHE A 64 3.44 17.64 13.80
N ILE A 65 3.81 18.92 13.90
CA ILE A 65 4.93 19.47 13.14
C ILE A 65 6.24 19.09 13.83
N PHE A 66 7.16 18.48 13.08
CA PHE A 66 8.51 18.19 13.55
C PHE A 66 9.47 19.28 13.11
N ILE A 67 9.88 20.14 14.04
CA ILE A 67 10.96 21.09 13.82
C ILE A 67 12.25 20.44 14.34
N PRO A 68 13.23 20.09 13.47
CA PRO A 68 14.50 19.58 13.93
C PRO A 68 15.16 20.63 14.85
N GLN A 69 15.45 20.24 16.09
CA GLN A 69 16.02 21.12 17.12
C GLN A 69 17.46 21.59 16.80
N ASN A 70 18.05 21.13 15.69
CA ASN A 70 19.47 21.31 15.36
C ASN A 70 19.66 21.90 13.95
N THR A 71 18.77 22.79 13.51
CA THR A 71 19.07 23.60 12.33
C THR A 71 19.59 24.95 12.82
N ASP A 72 20.90 25.14 12.73
CA ASP A 72 21.50 26.46 12.46
C ASP A 72 21.07 26.92 11.05
N SER A 73 19.76 26.92 10.79
CA SER A 73 19.17 27.51 9.61
C SER A 73 18.95 28.97 9.95
N THR A 74 19.94 29.79 9.63
CA THR A 74 19.84 31.26 9.57
C THR A 74 18.79 31.73 8.56
N ASP A 75 18.13 30.81 7.87
CA ASP A 75 17.06 31.09 6.93
C ASP A 75 15.72 30.48 7.42
N PRO A 76 14.85 31.27 8.06
CA PRO A 76 13.50 30.85 8.45
C PRO A 76 12.57 30.61 7.25
N THR A 77 13.04 30.70 6.00
CA THR A 77 12.25 30.42 4.79
C THR A 77 12.44 29.02 4.21
N ASP A 78 13.41 28.22 4.68
CA ASP A 78 13.58 26.84 4.22
C ASP A 78 12.61 25.87 4.95
N ASN A 79 11.34 25.97 4.56
CA ASN A 79 10.24 25.14 5.05
C ASN A 79 10.36 23.66 4.62
N SER A 80 11.38 23.28 3.83
CA SER A 80 11.50 21.95 3.21
C SER A 80 11.81 20.83 4.21
N LYS A 81 12.31 21.17 5.41
CA LYS A 81 12.66 20.20 6.48
C LYS A 81 11.84 20.34 7.75
N GLN A 82 10.99 21.36 7.85
CA GLN A 82 10.26 21.70 9.07
C GLN A 82 8.97 20.90 9.28
N ASN A 83 8.60 20.01 8.36
CA ASN A 83 7.35 19.26 8.42
C ASN A 83 7.53 17.78 8.02
N THR A 84 8.67 17.17 8.35
CA THR A 84 8.98 15.81 7.88
C THR A 84 9.07 14.85 9.04
N HIS A 85 8.02 14.05 9.25
CA HIS A 85 8.15 12.78 9.98
C HIS A 85 8.64 11.72 9.02
N THR A 86 9.68 10.99 9.40
CA THR A 86 10.12 9.80 8.66
C THR A 86 9.09 8.71 8.91
N LEU A 87 8.25 8.46 7.91
CA LEU A 87 7.32 7.33 7.94
C LEU A 87 8.14 6.04 7.91
N GLU A 88 7.91 5.15 8.87
CA GLU A 88 8.54 3.83 8.85
C GLU A 88 7.79 2.96 7.86
N GLN A 89 8.35 2.85 6.66
CA GLN A 89 7.90 1.92 5.64
C GLN A 89 8.40 0.52 6.00
N LYS A 90 7.51 -0.39 6.39
CA LYS A 90 7.84 -1.82 6.52
C LYS A 90 7.12 -2.60 5.42
N ASN A 91 7.82 -3.45 4.68
CA ASN A 91 7.34 -4.27 3.53
C ASN A 91 6.69 -3.55 2.33
N SER A 92 6.28 -2.30 2.50
CA SER A 92 5.31 -1.65 1.65
C SER A 92 5.97 -0.70 0.65
N ALA A 93 7.21 -0.25 0.89
CA ALA A 93 8.04 0.50 -0.07
C ALA A 93 8.12 -0.13 -1.48
N THR A 94 8.06 -1.47 -1.55
CA THR A 94 8.13 -2.21 -2.81
C THR A 94 6.87 -1.99 -3.68
N TYR A 95 5.70 -1.82 -3.06
CA TYR A 95 4.39 -1.74 -3.73
C TYR A 95 3.66 -0.41 -3.53
N PHE A 96 4.00 0.34 -2.50
CA PHE A 96 3.38 1.61 -2.09
C PHE A 96 4.46 2.56 -1.56
N THR A 97 4.42 3.81 -2.00
CA THR A 97 5.17 4.91 -1.40
C THR A 97 4.29 5.65 -0.42
N PHE A 98 4.89 6.07 0.69
CA PHE A 98 4.18 6.76 1.76
C PHE A 98 4.61 8.21 1.82
N SER A 99 3.65 9.12 1.85
CA SER A 99 3.88 10.54 2.06
C SER A 99 2.95 11.07 3.15
N GLY A 100 3.38 12.15 3.81
CA GLY A 100 2.63 12.77 4.88
C GLY A 100 2.65 14.29 4.75
N THR A 101 1.52 14.91 5.06
CA THR A 101 1.39 16.36 5.24
C THR A 101 0.95 16.60 6.68
N TYR A 102 1.66 17.49 7.38
CA TYR A 102 1.46 17.72 8.80
C TYR A 102 1.14 19.19 9.05
N LYS A 103 0.10 19.43 9.86
CA LYS A 103 -0.29 20.72 10.40
C LYS A 103 -0.21 20.63 11.93
N PRO A 104 -0.27 21.73 12.70
CA PRO A 104 -0.11 21.67 14.15
C PRO A 104 -1.11 20.72 14.83
N SER A 105 -2.35 20.67 14.36
CA SER A 105 -3.46 19.91 14.96
C SER A 105 -4.10 18.87 14.02
N SER A 106 -3.54 18.65 12.84
CA SER A 106 -4.04 17.66 11.89
C SER A 106 -2.93 17.13 11.01
N TYR A 107 -3.12 15.95 10.45
CA TYR A 107 -2.20 15.37 9.50
C TYR A 107 -2.94 14.50 8.49
N ARG A 108 -2.28 14.32 7.35
CA ARG A 108 -2.77 13.49 6.26
C ARG A 108 -1.64 12.57 5.81
N LEU A 109 -1.90 11.28 5.79
CA LEU A 109 -0.99 10.27 5.28
C LEU A 109 -1.56 9.67 3.99
N VAL A 110 -0.70 9.41 3.02
CA VAL A 110 -1.08 8.87 1.72
C VAL A 110 -0.14 7.73 1.39
N ALA A 111 -0.71 6.56 1.06
CA ALA A 111 -0.01 5.42 0.49
C ALA A 111 -0.38 5.31 -0.99
N THR A 112 0.55 5.69 -1.86
CA THR A 112 0.38 5.69 -3.31
C THR A 112 1.04 4.45 -3.91
N PRO A 113 0.36 3.67 -4.77
CA PRO A 113 0.95 2.49 -5.36
C PRO A 113 2.14 2.84 -6.26
N THR A 114 3.20 2.03 -6.21
CA THR A 114 4.33 2.15 -7.14
C THR A 114 3.97 1.50 -8.48
N SER A 115 4.18 2.22 -9.58
CA SER A 115 3.86 1.76 -10.93
C SER A 115 4.62 0.51 -11.37
N ALA A 116 5.76 0.21 -10.76
CA ALA A 116 6.62 -0.90 -11.17
C ALA A 116 6.13 -2.28 -10.71
N ASN A 117 5.47 -2.39 -9.54
CA ASN A 117 5.30 -3.69 -8.87
C ASN A 117 3.92 -3.95 -8.26
N SER A 118 3.11 -2.91 -8.08
CA SER A 118 1.91 -3.00 -7.24
C SER A 118 0.72 -3.66 -7.94
N GLY A 119 0.55 -3.44 -9.25
CA GLY A 119 -0.68 -3.77 -9.98
C GLY A 119 -1.93 -3.05 -9.43
N ALA A 120 -1.76 -2.19 -8.41
CA ALA A 120 -2.81 -1.48 -7.73
C ALA A 120 -2.93 -0.08 -8.35
N THR A 121 -4.16 0.35 -8.62
CA THR A 121 -4.46 1.70 -9.10
C THR A 121 -4.96 2.62 -7.99
N ARG A 122 -5.48 2.02 -6.91
CA ARG A 122 -6.12 2.73 -5.80
C ARG A 122 -5.10 3.25 -4.80
N VAL A 123 -5.44 4.37 -4.18
CA VAL A 123 -4.63 5.04 -3.17
C VAL A 123 -5.31 4.93 -1.82
N VAL A 124 -4.55 4.52 -0.80
CA VAL A 124 -5.04 4.49 0.57
C VAL A 124 -4.65 5.80 1.24
N VAL A 125 -5.65 6.54 1.72
CA VAL A 125 -5.46 7.84 2.36
C VAL A 125 -5.95 7.75 3.79
N TYR A 126 -5.25 8.38 4.71
CA TYR A 126 -5.74 8.64 6.05
C TYR A 126 -5.70 10.14 6.32
N ASP A 127 -6.82 10.67 6.80
CA ASP A 127 -6.93 12.02 7.31
C ASP A 127 -7.30 11.95 8.79
N SER A 128 -6.57 12.66 9.65
CA SER A 128 -6.89 12.80 11.07
C SER A 128 -8.32 13.28 11.35
N LEU A 129 -8.98 13.95 10.40
CA LEU A 129 -10.34 14.47 10.53
C LEU A 129 -11.42 13.52 9.99
N HIS A 130 -11.13 12.83 8.88
CA HIS A 130 -12.11 12.04 8.13
C HIS A 130 -11.89 10.52 8.26
N GLY A 131 -10.81 10.10 8.91
CA GLY A 131 -10.42 8.70 9.02
C GLY A 131 -9.79 8.16 7.74
N MET A 132 -10.01 6.87 7.49
CA MET A 132 -9.41 6.17 6.37
C MET A 132 -10.31 6.20 5.13
N LEU A 133 -9.70 6.49 4.00
CA LEU A 133 -10.34 6.68 2.71
C LEU A 133 -9.60 5.83 1.67
N LEU A 134 -10.37 5.21 0.77
CA LEU A 134 -9.84 4.54 -0.42
C LEU A 134 -10.21 5.36 -1.65
N CYS A 135 -9.20 5.84 -2.36
CA CYS A 135 -9.39 6.65 -3.57
C CYS A 135 -9.12 5.82 -4.81
N ASP A 136 -9.93 6.02 -5.86
CA ASP A 136 -9.78 5.26 -7.12
C ASP A 136 -8.55 5.67 -7.94
N ASP A 137 -8.02 6.88 -7.71
CA ASP A 137 -6.87 7.43 -8.43
C ASP A 137 -5.97 8.29 -7.51
N ILE A 138 -4.73 8.53 -7.97
CA ILE A 138 -3.71 9.36 -7.33
C ILE A 138 -4.12 10.81 -7.16
N ARG A 139 -5.06 11.30 -7.97
CA ARG A 139 -5.62 12.65 -7.89
C ARG A 139 -6.59 12.81 -6.71
N GLN A 140 -7.04 11.70 -6.12
CA GLN A 140 -7.92 11.68 -4.95
C GLN A 140 -9.22 12.47 -5.15
N GLU A 141 -9.73 12.50 -6.39
CA GLU A 141 -10.95 13.23 -6.76
C GLU A 141 -12.23 12.48 -6.34
N SER A 142 -12.15 11.14 -6.25
CA SER A 142 -13.21 10.26 -5.74
C SER A 142 -12.63 9.32 -4.71
N CYS A 143 -13.11 9.43 -3.48
CA CYS A 143 -12.66 8.60 -2.36
C CYS A 143 -13.86 8.14 -1.54
N ASP A 144 -13.93 6.84 -1.29
CA ASP A 144 -14.94 6.25 -0.42
C ASP A 144 -14.34 6.01 0.97
N PRO A 145 -15.12 6.18 2.05
CA PRO A 145 -14.71 5.72 3.37
C PRO A 145 -14.47 4.20 3.33
N PHE A 146 -13.38 3.78 3.95
CA PHE A 146 -12.94 2.38 3.97
C PHE A 146 -13.85 1.49 4.83
#